data_AF-A0A2A9NR37-F1
#
_entry.id   AF-A0A2A9NR37-F1
#
_cell.length_a   1.000
_cell.length_b   1.000
_cell.length_c   1.000
_cell.angle_alpha   90.00
_cell.angle_beta   90.00
_cell.angle_gamma   90.00
#
_symmetry.space_group_name_H-M   'P 1'
#
loop_
_entity.id
_entity.type
_entity.pdbx_description
1 polymer ?
#
loop_
_entity_poly.entity_id
_entity_poly.type
_entity_poly.pdbx_seq_one_letter_code
_entity_poly.pdbx_strand_id
1 'polypeptide(L)'
;MSTTQGPQPLSDDAVAKKLAEFDTMPLFMKSLPSEDTNDVALAALQSLAHEGTPDEVAENFKEQGNDYFKGKRFREALGFYNQGIDAEPTDPLLQEALLCNSAACNLALKNYGSTLRDCSKALNINPNSSKAYYRSALALLALERVEEALDCCIRCLSYDIGNESMQNVKETVLRMKAEKEERENQRQERIRREQETERKLNLAFKERSLILLHKPDGSSNPMNPSFDPEDSSRRTMIFPVFFLYPQYATSDVISQFVEDTPFMAYLGNMFPPQAPPPDWDTEREYNEGNLVIYAMTHRKRLLRVGKKMTLRDIFNASRAKEGEPRDGLELKDGCLTFVVLPRGDVEKKWVEEYKRLLQKIKMSVNHKILRTANAPTTSPDETETSVAQALIDLENNVPELKTELRPLQISAAREVDVRGGKKAIVVFVPIPQLKAFHKVQQRLTRELEKKFADRHVVFVGQRRMLRKPTRNSRVKQKRPRSRTLTNVHEKILEDLVFPTEIVGKRTRVAVDGSKLLKVFLDAKDATSLEYKLDSFSSVYRRLTGKDVVFEFPVVSQE
;
A
#
# COMPACT_ATOMS: atom_id res chain seq x y z
N MET A 1 61.98 -49.48 6.05
CA MET A 1 61.09 -49.78 7.19
C MET A 1 59.66 -49.59 6.71
N SER A 2 58.90 -50.68 6.56
CA SER A 2 57.51 -50.64 6.09
C SER A 2 56.60 -50.29 7.26
N THR A 3 56.03 -49.10 7.26
CA THR A 3 55.06 -48.64 8.28
C THR A 3 53.69 -49.23 7.98
N THR A 4 53.28 -50.23 8.76
CA THR A 4 51.91 -50.73 8.85
C THR A 4 50.99 -49.64 9.38
N GLN A 5 50.14 -49.07 8.50
CA GLN A 5 49.01 -48.23 8.91
C GLN A 5 47.94 -49.12 9.56
N GLY A 6 47.52 -48.77 10.77
CA GLY A 6 46.37 -49.39 11.45
C GLY A 6 45.04 -49.05 10.77
N PRO A 7 43.96 -49.77 11.10
CA PRO A 7 42.65 -49.59 10.45
C PRO A 7 42.14 -48.17 10.66
N GLN A 8 41.77 -47.51 9.56
CA GLN A 8 41.20 -46.17 9.58
C GLN A 8 39.78 -46.20 10.20
N PRO A 9 39.36 -45.15 10.93
CA PRO A 9 38.01 -45.05 11.47
C PRO A 9 36.97 -45.04 10.34
N LEU A 10 35.88 -45.77 10.54
CA LEU A 10 34.74 -45.85 9.62
C LEU A 10 34.12 -44.45 9.43
N SER A 11 33.67 -44.13 8.22
CA SER A 11 32.95 -42.88 7.94
C SER A 11 31.62 -42.83 8.70
N ASP A 12 31.13 -41.63 9.03
CA ASP A 12 29.87 -41.44 9.75
C ASP A 12 28.68 -42.12 9.06
N ASP A 13 28.65 -42.13 7.71
CA ASP A 13 27.66 -42.87 6.93
C ASP A 13 27.76 -44.39 7.12
N ALA A 14 28.97 -44.93 7.24
CA ALA A 14 29.17 -46.36 7.49
C ALA A 14 28.78 -46.74 8.93
N VAL A 15 28.99 -45.84 9.90
CA VAL A 15 28.53 -46.01 11.28
C VAL A 15 27.00 -45.94 11.35
N ALA A 16 26.38 -44.96 10.68
CA ALA A 16 24.93 -44.82 10.60
C ALA A 16 24.27 -46.04 9.95
N LYS A 17 24.88 -46.57 8.90
CA LYS A 17 24.39 -47.79 8.23
C LYS A 17 24.47 -49.02 9.13
N LYS A 18 25.55 -49.18 9.90
CA LYS A 18 25.66 -50.25 10.90
C LYS A 18 24.68 -50.08 12.06
N LEU A 19 24.41 -48.86 12.50
CA LEU A 19 23.38 -48.59 13.51
C LEU A 19 21.97 -48.88 12.99
N ALA A 20 21.71 -48.62 11.71
CA ALA A 20 20.44 -48.97 11.06
C ALA A 20 20.26 -50.49 10.92
N GLU A 21 21.34 -51.27 10.79
CA GLU A 21 21.27 -52.74 10.82
C GLU A 21 20.84 -53.27 12.21
N PHE A 22 21.25 -52.61 13.31
CA PHE A 22 20.78 -52.97 14.66
C PHE A 22 19.28 -52.72 14.86
N ASP A 23 18.71 -51.70 14.20
CA ASP A 23 17.27 -51.44 14.22
C ASP A 23 16.45 -52.56 13.54
N THR A 24 17.09 -53.53 12.87
CA THR A 24 16.43 -54.72 12.29
C THR A 24 16.53 -55.97 13.18
N MET A 25 17.36 -55.93 14.23
CA MET A 25 17.52 -57.06 15.15
C MET A 25 16.47 -56.99 16.27
N PRO A 26 15.75 -58.09 16.57
CA PRO A 26 14.68 -58.08 17.58
C PRO A 26 15.09 -57.55 18.97
N LEU A 27 16.36 -57.71 19.37
CA LEU A 27 16.88 -57.28 20.67
C LEU A 27 17.18 -55.77 20.75
N PHE A 28 17.33 -55.08 19.61
CA PHE A 28 17.78 -53.68 19.54
C PHE A 28 16.80 -52.76 18.77
N MET A 29 15.64 -53.29 18.38
CA MET A 29 14.57 -52.56 17.69
C MET A 29 13.97 -51.46 18.57
N LYS A 30 13.77 -50.26 17.99
CA LYS A 30 13.11 -49.12 18.65
C LYS A 30 11.58 -49.16 18.56
N SER A 31 11.04 -49.90 17.59
CA SER A 31 9.62 -50.08 17.33
C SER A 31 9.39 -51.37 16.56
N LEU A 32 8.31 -52.09 16.87
CA LEU A 32 7.92 -53.27 16.11
C LEU A 32 7.45 -52.87 14.69
N PRO A 33 7.82 -53.59 13.63
CA PRO A 33 7.28 -53.36 12.28
C PRO A 33 5.74 -53.52 12.26
N SER A 34 5.04 -52.68 11.49
CA SER A 34 3.57 -52.71 11.36
C SER A 34 3.05 -53.63 10.25
N GLU A 35 3.94 -54.15 9.40
CA GLU A 35 3.58 -55.12 8.34
C GLU A 35 3.80 -56.56 8.82
N ASP A 36 3.04 -57.50 8.26
CA ASP A 36 3.21 -58.94 8.47
C ASP A 36 4.63 -59.34 8.02
N THR A 37 5.51 -59.54 9.00
CA THR A 37 6.88 -59.99 8.75
C THR A 37 6.92 -61.51 8.78
N ASN A 38 7.60 -62.12 7.80
CA ASN A 38 7.77 -63.58 7.71
C ASN A 38 8.70 -64.17 8.80
N ASP A 39 9.17 -63.35 9.76
CA ASP A 39 10.08 -63.78 10.82
C ASP A 39 9.27 -64.21 12.05
N VAL A 40 9.39 -65.50 12.40
CA VAL A 40 8.67 -66.14 13.50
C VAL A 40 8.96 -65.48 14.84
N ALA A 41 10.16 -64.92 15.04
CA ALA A 41 10.52 -64.24 16.29
C ALA A 41 9.84 -62.86 16.40
N LEU A 42 9.73 -62.14 15.28
CA LEU A 42 9.03 -60.86 15.22
C LEU A 42 7.51 -61.05 15.31
N ALA A 43 6.97 -62.08 14.67
CA ALA A 43 5.57 -62.46 14.80
C ALA A 43 5.21 -62.89 16.24
N ALA A 44 6.11 -63.59 16.94
CA ALA A 44 5.93 -63.93 18.35
C ALA A 44 6.00 -62.69 19.27
N LEU A 45 6.89 -61.74 19.00
CA LEU A 45 6.98 -60.47 19.73
C LEU A 45 5.79 -59.54 19.45
N GLN A 46 5.31 -59.49 18.20
CA GLN A 46 4.06 -58.81 17.83
C GLN A 46 2.86 -59.44 18.53
N SER A 47 2.80 -60.77 18.59
CA SER A 47 1.75 -61.50 19.32
C SER A 47 1.80 -61.22 20.82
N LEU A 48 2.99 -61.18 21.43
CA LEU A 48 3.18 -60.82 22.85
C LEU A 48 2.83 -59.35 23.16
N ALA A 49 3.08 -58.42 22.24
CA ALA A 49 2.73 -57.01 22.40
C ALA A 49 1.21 -56.74 22.24
N HIS A 50 0.51 -57.62 21.53
CA HIS A 50 -0.95 -57.59 21.32
C HIS A 50 -1.71 -58.65 22.16
N GLU A 51 -1.06 -59.28 23.15
CA GLU A 51 -1.73 -60.17 24.09
C GLU A 51 -2.49 -59.36 25.15
N GLY A 52 -3.75 -59.06 24.86
CA GLY A 52 -4.66 -58.41 25.81
C GLY A 52 -5.88 -57.82 25.10
N THR A 53 -6.94 -57.56 25.87
CA THR A 53 -8.02 -56.70 25.37
C THR A 53 -7.47 -55.28 25.12
N PRO A 54 -8.03 -54.51 24.18
CA PRO A 54 -7.63 -53.11 23.93
C PRO A 54 -7.50 -52.26 25.20
N ASP A 55 -8.39 -52.51 26.17
CA ASP A 55 -8.38 -51.83 27.47
C ASP A 55 -7.18 -52.23 28.36
N GLU A 56 -6.82 -53.51 28.41
CA GLU A 56 -5.64 -53.98 29.18
C GLU A 56 -4.33 -53.44 28.62
N VAL A 57 -4.22 -53.39 27.29
CA VAL A 57 -3.05 -52.83 26.59
C VAL A 57 -2.94 -51.33 26.88
N ALA A 58 -4.05 -50.60 26.77
CA ALA A 58 -4.13 -49.17 27.07
C ALA A 58 -3.83 -48.86 28.55
N GLU A 59 -4.28 -49.70 29.48
CA GLU A 59 -4.00 -49.57 30.91
C GLU A 59 -2.51 -49.74 31.22
N ASN A 60 -1.86 -50.74 30.62
CA ASN A 60 -0.42 -50.96 30.77
C ASN A 60 0.39 -49.75 30.27
N PHE A 61 0.06 -49.23 29.08
CA PHE A 61 0.70 -48.02 28.56
C PHE A 61 0.44 -46.77 29.42
N LYS A 62 -0.75 -46.65 30.03
CA LYS A 62 -1.06 -45.58 31.00
C LYS A 62 -0.14 -45.66 32.22
N GLU A 63 0.07 -46.85 32.79
CA GLU A 63 0.94 -47.04 33.95
C GLU A 63 2.39 -46.69 33.64
N GLN A 64 2.92 -47.19 32.51
CA GLN A 64 4.26 -46.83 32.04
C GLN A 64 4.39 -45.32 31.85
N GLY A 65 3.44 -44.70 31.15
CA GLY A 65 3.41 -43.25 30.96
C GLY A 65 3.42 -42.48 32.28
N ASN A 66 2.67 -42.93 33.30
CA ASN A 66 2.63 -42.32 34.62
C ASN A 66 3.99 -42.36 35.33
N ASP A 67 4.77 -43.43 35.17
CA ASP A 67 6.10 -43.54 35.78
C ASP A 67 7.11 -42.61 35.11
N TYR A 68 7.08 -42.49 33.78
CA TYR A 68 7.87 -41.48 33.06
C TYR A 68 7.41 -40.05 33.42
N PHE A 69 6.11 -39.83 33.64
CA PHE A 69 5.56 -38.54 34.05
C PHE A 69 6.07 -38.13 35.45
N LYS A 70 6.06 -39.05 36.43
CA LYS A 70 6.68 -38.83 37.76
C LYS A 70 8.17 -38.52 37.64
N GLY A 71 8.86 -39.18 36.71
CA GLY A 71 10.26 -38.93 36.36
C GLY A 71 10.51 -37.61 35.62
N LYS A 72 9.50 -36.78 35.37
CA LYS A 72 9.56 -35.52 34.58
C LYS A 72 10.05 -35.70 33.14
N ARG A 73 10.01 -36.92 32.61
CA ARG A 73 10.37 -37.28 31.24
C ARG A 73 9.14 -37.18 30.35
N PHE A 74 8.70 -35.93 30.10
CA PHE A 74 7.39 -35.66 29.49
C PHE A 74 7.27 -36.08 28.02
N ARG A 75 8.37 -36.11 27.25
CA ARG A 75 8.34 -36.56 25.85
C ARG A 75 8.11 -38.06 25.76
N GLU A 76 8.83 -38.82 26.58
CA GLU A 76 8.71 -40.27 26.65
C GLU A 76 7.34 -40.68 27.22
N ALA A 77 6.89 -40.01 28.30
CA ALA A 77 5.55 -40.20 28.84
C ALA A 77 4.46 -39.95 27.78
N LEU A 78 4.58 -38.89 26.98
CA LEU A 78 3.66 -38.60 25.88
C LEU A 78 3.65 -39.72 24.83
N GLY A 79 4.80 -40.32 24.52
CA GLY A 79 4.89 -41.47 23.62
C GLY A 79 4.05 -42.65 24.10
N PHE A 80 4.18 -43.02 25.37
CA PHE A 80 3.39 -44.11 25.96
C PHE A 80 1.89 -43.78 26.04
N TYR A 81 1.53 -42.54 26.41
CA TYR A 81 0.10 -42.16 26.40
C TYR A 81 -0.51 -42.18 25.00
N ASN A 82 0.22 -41.78 23.96
CA ASN A 82 -0.25 -41.90 22.58
C ASN A 82 -0.42 -43.36 22.16
N GLN A 83 0.52 -44.25 22.51
CA GLN A 83 0.36 -45.69 22.26
C GLN A 83 -0.87 -46.27 22.95
N GLY A 84 -1.17 -45.82 24.18
CA GLY A 84 -2.41 -46.18 24.87
C GLY A 84 -3.68 -45.63 24.21
N ILE A 85 -3.61 -44.45 23.59
CA ILE A 85 -4.74 -43.89 22.82
C ILE A 85 -4.92 -44.64 21.49
N ASP A 86 -3.81 -44.99 20.82
CA ASP A 86 -3.78 -45.71 19.54
C ASP A 86 -4.25 -47.16 19.68
N ALA A 87 -4.23 -47.72 20.90
CA ALA A 87 -4.83 -49.02 21.21
C ALA A 87 -6.37 -49.00 21.18
N GLU A 88 -7.00 -47.83 21.03
CA GLU A 88 -8.46 -47.65 20.96
C GLU A 88 -9.24 -48.35 22.10
N PRO A 89 -8.98 -48.00 23.38
CA PRO A 89 -9.69 -48.58 24.51
C PRO A 89 -11.20 -48.34 24.41
N THR A 90 -11.99 -49.33 24.82
CA THR A 90 -13.45 -49.26 24.84
C THR A 90 -13.99 -48.60 26.11
N ASP A 91 -13.21 -48.57 27.20
CA ASP A 91 -13.58 -47.88 28.43
C ASP A 91 -13.44 -46.34 28.30
N PRO A 92 -14.56 -45.58 28.38
CA PRO A 92 -14.52 -44.12 28.30
C PRO A 92 -13.69 -43.47 29.42
N LEU A 93 -13.63 -44.07 30.62
CA LEU A 93 -12.87 -43.51 31.75
C LEU A 93 -11.37 -43.62 31.50
N LEU A 94 -10.91 -44.76 31.00
CA LEU A 94 -9.53 -44.99 30.59
C LEU A 94 -9.12 -44.04 29.45
N GLN A 95 -9.98 -43.91 28.44
CA GLN A 95 -9.75 -43.02 27.31
C GLN A 95 -9.65 -41.54 27.77
N GLU A 96 -10.54 -41.09 28.66
CA GLU A 96 -10.47 -39.74 29.25
C GLU A 96 -9.15 -39.53 30.01
N ALA A 97 -8.74 -40.50 30.84
CA ALA A 97 -7.53 -40.41 31.66
C ALA A 97 -6.26 -40.30 30.80
N LEU A 98 -6.16 -41.12 29.74
CA LEU A 98 -5.05 -41.08 28.78
C LEU A 98 -4.96 -39.73 28.07
N LEU A 99 -6.07 -39.21 27.55
CA LEU A 99 -6.12 -37.89 26.90
C LEU A 99 -5.78 -36.76 27.87
N CYS A 100 -6.27 -36.83 29.11
CA CYS A 100 -5.95 -35.89 30.17
C CYS A 100 -4.44 -35.89 30.49
N ASN A 101 -3.82 -37.06 30.60
CA ASN A 101 -2.41 -37.18 30.90
C ASN A 101 -1.52 -36.78 29.72
N SER A 102 -1.92 -37.11 28.49
CA SER A 102 -1.32 -36.58 27.25
C SER A 102 -1.36 -35.04 27.23
N ALA A 103 -2.52 -34.45 27.54
CA ALA A 103 -2.67 -32.99 27.63
C ALA A 103 -1.73 -32.38 28.68
N ALA A 104 -1.51 -33.06 29.81
CA ALA A 104 -0.58 -32.63 30.85
C ALA A 104 0.88 -32.63 30.36
N CYS A 105 1.30 -33.69 29.66
CA CYS A 105 2.61 -33.75 29.01
C CYS A 105 2.77 -32.63 27.99
N ASN A 106 1.79 -32.44 27.11
CA ASN A 106 1.81 -31.39 26.10
C ASN A 106 1.87 -29.99 26.73
N LEU A 107 1.17 -29.77 27.86
CA LEU A 107 1.22 -28.50 28.57
C LEU A 107 2.61 -28.25 29.18
N ALA A 108 3.22 -29.28 29.80
CA ALA A 108 4.57 -29.19 30.34
C ALA A 108 5.63 -28.95 29.25
N LEU A 109 5.41 -29.50 28.05
CA LEU A 109 6.25 -29.30 26.86
C LEU A 109 5.96 -27.97 26.13
N LYS A 110 5.00 -27.16 26.60
CA LYS A 110 4.54 -25.92 25.97
C LYS A 110 3.93 -26.10 24.57
N ASN A 111 3.44 -27.30 24.28
CA ASN A 111 2.71 -27.62 23.05
C ASN A 111 1.22 -27.24 23.21
N TYR A 112 0.92 -25.95 23.37
CA TYR A 112 -0.41 -25.47 23.75
C TYR A 112 -1.52 -25.88 22.77
N GLY A 113 -1.24 -25.89 21.46
CA GLY A 113 -2.20 -26.33 20.45
C GLY A 113 -2.59 -27.81 20.58
N SER A 114 -1.63 -28.68 20.88
CA SER A 114 -1.86 -30.10 21.12
C SER A 114 -2.59 -30.32 22.45
N THR A 115 -2.25 -29.57 23.50
CA THR A 115 -2.99 -29.59 24.77
C THR A 115 -4.47 -29.32 24.56
N LEU A 116 -4.83 -28.30 23.78
CA LEU A 116 -6.24 -27.97 23.52
C LEU A 116 -6.96 -29.06 22.72
N ARG A 117 -6.27 -29.73 21.80
CA ARG A 117 -6.82 -30.84 21.03
C ARG A 117 -7.10 -32.04 21.95
N ASP A 118 -6.16 -32.40 22.80
CA ASP A 118 -6.29 -33.51 23.74
C ASP A 118 -7.37 -33.23 24.79
N CYS A 119 -7.41 -32.01 25.34
CA CYS A 119 -8.47 -31.59 26.24
C CYS A 119 -9.84 -31.56 25.56
N SER A 120 -9.95 -31.13 24.31
CA SER A 120 -11.22 -31.15 23.57
C SER A 120 -11.72 -32.57 23.36
N LYS A 121 -10.84 -33.53 23.02
CA LYS A 121 -11.21 -34.95 22.95
C LYS A 121 -11.66 -35.48 24.31
N ALA A 122 -10.94 -35.15 25.38
CA ALA A 122 -11.30 -35.56 26.73
C ALA A 122 -12.67 -35.00 27.16
N LEU A 123 -12.99 -33.75 26.80
CA LEU A 123 -14.27 -33.11 27.10
C LEU A 123 -15.44 -33.66 26.26
N ASN A 124 -15.18 -34.23 25.09
CA ASN A 124 -16.21 -34.95 24.32
C ASN A 124 -16.61 -36.26 25.01
N ILE A 125 -15.68 -36.89 25.75
CA ILE A 125 -15.95 -38.11 26.50
C ILE A 125 -16.57 -37.76 27.86
N ASN A 126 -15.95 -36.84 28.59
CA ASN A 126 -16.42 -36.36 29.88
C ASN A 126 -16.56 -34.82 29.88
N PRO A 127 -17.77 -34.30 29.63
CA PRO A 127 -18.03 -32.86 29.62
C PRO A 127 -17.76 -32.14 30.94
N ASN A 128 -17.68 -32.87 32.06
CA ASN A 128 -17.49 -32.35 33.41
C ASN A 128 -16.06 -32.61 33.95
N SER A 129 -15.08 -32.80 33.07
CA SER A 129 -13.69 -33.02 33.50
C SER A 129 -12.98 -31.73 33.93
N SER A 130 -12.91 -31.48 35.25
CA SER A 130 -12.22 -30.29 35.80
C SER A 130 -10.74 -30.21 35.38
N LYS A 131 -10.07 -31.36 35.23
CA LYS A 131 -8.66 -31.43 34.81
C LYS A 131 -8.47 -30.98 33.37
N ALA A 132 -9.38 -31.36 32.46
CA ALA A 132 -9.32 -30.95 31.07
C ALA A 132 -9.58 -29.44 30.91
N TYR A 133 -10.56 -28.89 31.63
CA TYR A 133 -10.78 -27.44 31.64
C TYR A 133 -9.60 -26.68 32.24
N TYR A 134 -9.01 -27.16 33.34
CA TYR A 134 -7.87 -26.52 33.99
C TYR A 134 -6.66 -26.41 33.05
N ARG A 135 -6.30 -27.51 32.39
CA ARG A 135 -5.19 -27.53 31.42
C ARG A 135 -5.50 -26.68 30.18
N SER A 136 -6.75 -26.67 29.72
CA SER A 136 -7.19 -25.80 28.63
C SER A 136 -7.06 -24.33 28.99
N ALA A 137 -7.52 -23.92 30.17
CA ALA A 137 -7.43 -22.54 30.64
C ALA A 137 -5.97 -22.07 30.77
N LEU A 138 -5.06 -22.92 31.28
CA LEU A 138 -3.63 -22.63 31.34
C LEU A 138 -2.99 -22.50 29.94
N ALA A 139 -3.34 -23.39 29.01
CA ALA A 139 -2.86 -23.30 27.63
C ALA A 139 -3.38 -22.04 26.93
N LEU A 140 -4.65 -21.67 27.13
CA LEU A 140 -5.26 -20.46 26.56
C LEU A 140 -4.68 -19.18 27.15
N LEU A 141 -4.36 -19.17 28.45
CA LEU A 141 -3.63 -18.08 29.11
C LEU A 141 -2.25 -17.88 28.48
N ALA A 142 -1.50 -18.97 28.25
CA ALA A 142 -0.19 -18.90 27.60
C ALA A 142 -0.26 -18.44 26.13
N LEU A 143 -1.40 -18.64 25.47
CA LEU A 143 -1.69 -18.15 24.12
C LEU A 143 -2.32 -16.74 24.10
N GLU A 144 -2.46 -16.07 25.24
CA GLU A 144 -3.14 -14.77 25.40
C GLU A 144 -4.60 -14.73 24.88
N ARG A 145 -5.26 -15.90 24.84
CA ARG A 145 -6.67 -16.09 24.44
C ARG A 145 -7.57 -16.00 25.67
N VAL A 146 -7.61 -14.80 26.26
CA VAL A 146 -8.20 -14.53 27.57
C VAL A 146 -9.71 -14.84 27.65
N GLU A 147 -10.48 -14.53 26.60
CA GLU A 147 -11.94 -14.78 26.58
C GLU A 147 -12.28 -16.27 26.65
N GLU A 148 -11.56 -17.09 25.89
CA GLU A 148 -11.76 -18.53 25.86
C GLU A 148 -11.28 -19.18 27.17
N ALA A 149 -10.17 -18.67 27.74
CA ALA A 149 -9.71 -19.12 29.05
C ALA A 149 -10.76 -18.84 30.13
N LEU A 150 -11.42 -17.68 30.08
CA LEU A 150 -12.48 -17.30 31.00
C LEU A 150 -13.70 -18.22 30.88
N ASP A 151 -14.09 -18.55 29.64
CA ASP A 151 -15.18 -19.49 29.37
C ASP A 151 -14.86 -20.90 29.94
N CYS A 152 -13.64 -21.40 29.76
CA CYS A 152 -13.21 -22.66 30.39
C CYS A 152 -13.33 -22.61 31.92
N CYS A 153 -12.91 -21.51 32.55
CA CYS A 153 -13.03 -21.34 34.00
C CYS A 153 -14.50 -21.30 34.45
N ILE A 154 -15.37 -20.58 33.72
CA ILE A 154 -16.79 -20.46 34.06
C ILE A 154 -17.48 -21.83 33.95
N ARG A 155 -17.23 -22.57 32.86
CA ARG A 155 -17.81 -23.91 32.67
C ARG A 155 -17.34 -24.90 33.71
N CYS A 156 -16.07 -24.89 34.09
CA CYS A 156 -15.59 -25.75 35.16
C CYS A 156 -16.23 -25.41 36.51
N LEU A 157 -16.29 -24.12 36.85
CA LEU A 157 -16.85 -23.67 38.14
C LEU A 157 -18.37 -23.78 38.21
N SER A 158 -19.08 -24.02 37.10
CA SER A 158 -20.54 -24.21 37.14
C SER A 158 -20.95 -25.55 37.77
N TYR A 159 -20.07 -26.55 37.75
CA TYR A 159 -20.31 -27.86 38.37
C TYR A 159 -19.32 -28.19 39.50
N ASP A 160 -18.12 -27.59 39.51
CA ASP A 160 -17.08 -27.78 40.53
C ASP A 160 -16.74 -26.44 41.21
N ILE A 161 -17.70 -25.91 41.97
CA ILE A 161 -17.65 -24.56 42.58
C ILE A 161 -16.48 -24.44 43.58
N GLY A 162 -16.12 -25.54 44.24
CA GLY A 162 -15.08 -25.59 45.27
C GLY A 162 -13.65 -25.71 44.75
N ASN A 163 -13.43 -25.68 43.43
CA ASN A 163 -12.11 -25.87 42.85
C ASN A 163 -11.21 -24.64 43.00
N GLU A 164 -10.41 -24.59 44.07
CA GLU A 164 -9.46 -23.50 44.35
C GLU A 164 -8.47 -23.27 43.19
N SER A 165 -8.00 -24.34 42.56
CA SER A 165 -7.06 -24.23 41.43
C SER A 165 -7.68 -23.48 40.25
N MET A 166 -8.95 -23.74 39.95
CA MET A 166 -9.67 -23.06 38.89
C MET A 166 -10.04 -21.61 39.26
N GLN A 167 -10.36 -21.34 40.52
CA GLN A 167 -10.61 -19.97 41.00
C GLN A 167 -9.37 -19.08 40.83
N ASN A 168 -8.19 -19.59 41.19
CA ASN A 168 -6.91 -18.87 41.00
C ASN A 168 -6.61 -18.57 39.53
N VAL A 169 -6.90 -19.52 38.63
CA VAL A 169 -6.76 -19.32 37.18
C VAL A 169 -7.75 -18.25 36.70
N LYS A 170 -9.02 -18.30 37.14
CA LYS A 170 -10.03 -17.30 36.80
C LYS A 170 -9.62 -15.89 37.24
N GLU A 171 -9.09 -15.72 38.45
CA GLU A 171 -8.60 -14.41 38.92
C GLU A 171 -7.46 -13.88 38.03
N THR A 172 -6.52 -14.76 37.65
CA THR A 172 -5.43 -14.42 36.74
C THR A 172 -5.95 -14.02 35.35
N VAL A 173 -6.91 -14.76 34.81
CA VAL A 173 -7.59 -14.46 33.53
C VAL A 173 -8.27 -13.10 33.59
N LEU A 174 -9.02 -12.81 34.67
CA LEU A 174 -9.72 -11.53 34.85
C LEU A 174 -8.76 -10.35 34.94
N ARG A 175 -7.63 -10.50 35.65
CA ARG A 175 -6.57 -9.47 35.70
C ARG A 175 -5.99 -9.20 34.31
N MET A 176 -5.63 -10.25 33.57
CA MET A 176 -5.12 -10.11 32.20
C MET A 176 -6.15 -9.50 31.24
N LYS A 177 -7.45 -9.81 31.42
CA LYS A 177 -8.53 -9.21 30.65
C LYS A 177 -8.61 -7.71 30.88
N ALA A 178 -8.65 -7.28 32.15
CA ALA A 178 -8.70 -5.87 32.53
C ALA A 178 -7.49 -5.09 31.99
N GLU A 179 -6.27 -5.64 32.08
CA GLU A 179 -5.07 -5.00 31.53
C GLU A 179 -5.11 -4.87 30.01
N LYS A 180 -5.66 -5.87 29.29
CA LYS A 180 -5.79 -5.86 27.83
C LYS A 180 -6.85 -4.86 27.37
N GLU A 181 -8.00 -4.81 28.06
CA GLU A 181 -9.07 -3.84 27.79
C GLU A 181 -8.58 -2.41 28.05
N GLU A 182 -7.86 -2.16 29.14
CA GLU A 182 -7.30 -0.84 29.44
C GLU A 182 -6.29 -0.40 28.37
N ARG A 183 -5.39 -1.30 27.94
CA ARG A 183 -4.42 -1.02 26.87
C ARG A 183 -5.11 -0.70 25.54
N GLU A 184 -6.17 -1.44 25.20
CA GLU A 184 -6.94 -1.21 23.98
C GLU A 184 -7.72 0.11 24.06
N ASN A 185 -8.35 0.42 25.19
CA ASN A 185 -9.03 1.69 25.42
C ASN A 185 -8.06 2.88 25.29
N GLN A 186 -6.87 2.79 25.88
CA GLN A 186 -5.83 3.81 25.75
C GLN A 186 -5.35 3.97 24.30
N ARG A 187 -5.21 2.87 23.56
CA ARG A 187 -4.85 2.88 22.14
C ARG A 187 -5.94 3.54 21.29
N GLN A 188 -7.21 3.19 21.52
CA GLN A 188 -8.34 3.78 20.80
C GLN A 188 -8.50 5.28 21.09
N GLU A 189 -8.32 5.69 22.35
CA GLU A 189 -8.37 7.10 22.72
C GLU A 189 -7.20 7.90 22.10
N ARG A 190 -5.99 7.33 22.03
CA ARG A 190 -4.86 7.94 21.29
C ARG A 190 -5.19 8.13 19.81
N ILE A 191 -5.66 7.07 19.15
CA ILE A 191 -6.05 7.12 17.73
C ILE A 191 -7.15 8.17 17.51
N ARG A 192 -8.15 8.22 18.39
CA ARG A 192 -9.24 9.20 18.32
C ARG A 192 -8.73 10.64 18.45
N ARG A 193 -7.83 10.91 19.40
CA ARG A 193 -7.21 12.23 19.58
C ARG A 193 -6.35 12.64 18.39
N GLU A 194 -5.57 11.72 17.85
CA GLU A 194 -4.76 11.94 16.65
C GLU A 194 -5.65 12.27 15.44
N GLN A 195 -6.71 11.50 15.20
CA GLN A 195 -7.66 11.76 14.11
C GLN A 195 -8.39 13.10 14.27
N GLU A 196 -8.79 13.46 15.49
CA GLU A 196 -9.43 14.75 15.74
C GLU A 196 -8.45 15.91 15.51
N THR A 197 -7.20 15.77 15.92
CA THR A 197 -6.13 16.74 15.72
C THR A 197 -5.83 16.90 14.23
N GLU A 198 -5.68 15.81 13.50
CA GLU A 198 -5.44 15.81 12.06
C GLU A 198 -6.61 16.45 11.30
N ARG A 199 -7.85 16.16 11.70
CA ARG A 199 -9.05 16.78 11.11
C ARG A 199 -9.07 18.29 11.33
N LYS A 200 -8.77 18.75 12.55
CA LYS A 200 -8.68 20.18 12.90
C LYS A 200 -7.58 20.87 12.10
N LEU A 201 -6.41 20.24 12.00
CA LEU A 201 -5.26 20.74 11.25
C LEU A 201 -5.60 20.89 9.76
N ASN A 202 -6.22 19.88 9.16
CA ASN A 202 -6.67 19.91 7.76
C ASN A 202 -7.70 21.02 7.48
N LEU A 203 -8.59 21.31 8.43
CA LEU A 203 -9.51 22.43 8.32
C LEU A 203 -8.75 23.77 8.36
N ALA A 204 -7.83 23.92 9.31
CA ALA A 204 -6.99 25.12 9.45
C ALA A 204 -6.16 25.39 8.18
N PHE A 205 -5.64 24.36 7.52
CA PHE A 205 -4.92 24.48 6.25
C PHE A 205 -5.82 24.94 5.09
N LYS A 206 -7.06 24.43 5.03
CA LYS A 206 -8.04 24.83 4.01
C LYS A 206 -8.43 26.30 4.14
N GLU A 207 -8.70 26.77 5.36
CA GLU A 207 -9.03 28.18 5.63
C GLU A 207 -7.92 29.13 5.16
N ARG A 208 -6.66 28.71 5.33
CA ARG A 208 -5.46 29.45 4.90
C ARG A 208 -5.11 29.28 3.43
N SER A 209 -5.95 28.56 2.67
CA SER A 209 -5.74 28.30 1.22
C SER A 209 -4.41 27.61 0.91
N LEU A 210 -3.85 26.86 1.87
CA LEU A 210 -2.60 26.13 1.70
C LEU A 210 -2.76 24.97 0.70
N ILE A 211 -1.66 24.67 0.00
CA ILE A 211 -1.56 23.55 -0.93
C ILE A 211 -0.54 22.56 -0.37
N LEU A 212 -1.04 21.41 0.10
CA LEU A 212 -0.25 20.35 0.71
C LEU A 212 0.45 19.54 -0.38
N LEU A 213 1.78 19.52 -0.34
CA LEU A 213 2.61 18.70 -1.22
C LEU A 213 3.37 17.69 -0.36
N HIS A 214 3.17 16.40 -0.66
CA HIS A 214 3.88 15.30 -0.02
C HIS A 214 4.99 14.79 -0.92
N LYS A 215 6.17 14.52 -0.36
CA LYS A 215 7.22 13.80 -1.08
C LYS A 215 6.78 12.39 -1.48
N PRO A 216 7.15 11.92 -2.68
CA PRO A 216 6.86 10.57 -3.14
C PRO A 216 7.54 9.48 -2.30
N ASP A 217 8.65 9.81 -1.62
CA ASP A 217 9.48 8.85 -0.89
C ASP A 217 8.93 8.48 0.50
N GLY A 218 7.80 9.06 0.92
CA GLY A 218 7.13 8.73 2.19
C GLY A 218 7.90 9.17 3.45
N SER A 219 9.03 9.87 3.32
CA SER A 219 9.78 10.41 4.45
C SER A 219 8.95 11.47 5.18
N SER A 220 8.64 11.22 6.44
CA SER A 220 7.97 12.21 7.30
C SER A 220 8.98 13.22 7.81
N ASN A 221 8.66 14.51 7.66
CA ASN A 221 9.46 15.56 8.25
C ASN A 221 9.18 15.61 9.76
N PRO A 222 10.21 15.59 10.64
CA PRO A 222 9.99 15.68 12.08
C PRO A 222 9.37 17.00 12.52
N MET A 223 9.45 18.05 11.70
CA MET A 223 8.84 19.35 11.97
C MET A 223 7.51 19.46 11.22
N ASN A 224 6.40 19.36 11.96
CA ASN A 224 5.04 19.49 11.44
C ASN A 224 4.35 20.72 12.01
N PRO A 225 3.45 21.37 11.25
CA PRO A 225 2.66 22.47 11.78
C PRO A 225 1.76 22.00 12.92
N SER A 226 1.65 22.81 13.95
CA SER A 226 0.83 22.54 15.13
C SER A 226 0.05 23.79 15.52
N PHE A 227 -0.99 23.61 16.33
CA PHE A 227 -1.62 24.73 17.00
C PHE A 227 -0.69 25.27 18.09
N ASP A 228 -0.73 26.58 18.30
CA ASP A 228 -0.01 27.21 19.39
C ASP A 228 -0.56 26.73 20.75
N PRO A 229 0.26 26.13 21.63
CA PRO A 229 -0.19 25.68 22.94
C PRO A 229 -0.56 26.84 23.89
N GLU A 230 -0.02 28.04 23.67
CA GLU A 230 -0.30 29.22 24.51
C GLU A 230 -1.60 29.92 24.10
N ASP A 231 -2.09 29.68 22.89
CA ASP A 231 -3.35 30.22 22.42
C ASP A 231 -4.56 29.41 22.93
N SER A 232 -5.21 29.94 23.96
CA SER A 232 -6.46 29.40 24.50
C SER A 232 -7.59 29.25 23.46
N SER A 233 -7.56 30.04 22.37
CA SER A 233 -8.54 29.98 21.28
C SER A 233 -8.21 28.92 20.23
N ARG A 234 -7.01 28.32 20.28
CA ARG A 234 -6.48 27.31 19.33
C ARG A 234 -6.71 27.69 17.87
N ARG A 235 -6.57 28.97 17.56
CA ARG A 235 -6.75 29.51 16.21
C ARG A 235 -5.40 29.79 15.57
N THR A 236 -4.42 30.17 16.38
CA THR A 236 -3.06 30.47 15.96
C THR A 236 -2.32 29.18 15.65
N MET A 237 -1.67 29.17 14.49
CA MET A 237 -0.87 28.06 13.99
C MET A 237 0.61 28.40 14.05
N ILE A 238 1.41 27.39 14.38
CA ILE A 238 2.86 27.41 14.31
C ILE A 238 3.26 26.60 13.09
N PHE A 239 4.07 27.21 12.22
CA PHE A 239 4.60 26.59 11.01
C PHE A 239 6.12 26.48 11.07
N PRO A 240 6.69 25.35 10.61
CA PRO A 240 8.08 25.30 10.23
C PRO A 240 8.31 26.14 8.96
N VAL A 241 9.29 27.04 8.99
CA VAL A 241 9.61 27.96 7.90
C VAL A 241 11.07 27.82 7.50
N PHE A 242 11.31 27.51 6.22
CA PHE A 242 12.61 27.56 5.57
C PHE A 242 12.84 28.95 4.97
N PHE A 243 13.94 29.58 5.37
CA PHE A 243 14.49 30.75 4.72
C PHE A 243 15.64 30.34 3.80
N LEU A 244 15.48 30.56 2.51
CA LEU A 244 16.50 30.29 1.50
C LEU A 244 17.28 31.56 1.21
N TYR A 245 18.60 31.40 1.08
CA TYR A 245 19.55 32.45 0.72
C TYR A 245 20.26 32.09 -0.59
N PRO A 246 19.61 32.29 -1.76
CA PRO A 246 20.12 31.81 -3.05
C PRO A 246 21.51 32.33 -3.42
N GLN A 247 21.88 33.54 -2.99
CA GLN A 247 23.19 34.15 -3.27
C GLN A 247 24.35 33.28 -2.77
N TYR A 248 24.17 32.62 -1.62
CA TYR A 248 25.18 31.78 -0.98
C TYR A 248 24.80 30.29 -0.96
N ALA A 249 23.70 29.91 -1.64
CA ALA A 249 23.16 28.54 -1.68
C ALA A 249 23.00 27.89 -0.29
N THR A 250 22.61 28.68 0.71
CA THR A 250 22.41 28.25 2.10
C THR A 250 20.97 28.50 2.55
N SER A 251 20.58 27.93 3.69
CA SER A 251 19.23 28.04 4.23
C SER A 251 19.19 27.87 5.74
N ASP A 252 18.28 28.59 6.39
CA ASP A 252 17.95 28.42 7.80
C ASP A 252 16.51 27.91 7.97
N VAL A 253 16.27 27.21 9.07
CA VAL A 253 14.95 26.69 9.43
C VAL A 253 14.53 27.23 10.79
N ILE A 254 13.37 27.88 10.82
CA ILE A 254 12.67 28.17 12.07
C ILE A 254 11.60 27.10 12.25
N SER A 255 11.80 26.21 13.22
CA SER A 255 10.87 25.11 13.51
C SER A 255 9.52 25.61 14.03
N GLN A 256 9.53 26.72 14.78
CA GLN A 256 8.36 27.30 15.44
C GLN A 256 8.12 28.75 14.99
N PHE A 257 7.57 28.93 13.79
CA PHE A 257 7.15 30.24 13.31
C PHE A 257 5.67 30.46 13.62
N VAL A 258 5.37 31.34 14.58
CA VAL A 258 4.02 31.72 14.97
C VAL A 258 3.43 32.62 13.88
N GLU A 259 2.25 32.25 13.36
CA GLU A 259 1.74 32.88 12.14
C GLU A 259 1.37 34.36 12.25
N ASP A 260 1.09 34.83 13.47
CA ASP A 260 0.67 36.21 13.77
C ASP A 260 1.86 37.11 14.17
N THR A 261 3.06 36.53 14.27
CA THR A 261 4.29 37.27 14.54
C THR A 261 4.86 37.83 13.23
N PRO A 262 5.21 39.13 13.18
CA PRO A 262 5.79 39.75 11.98
C PRO A 262 7.14 39.13 11.60
N PHE A 263 7.41 39.03 10.29
CA PHE A 263 8.70 38.51 9.79
C PHE A 263 9.91 39.26 10.33
N MET A 264 9.81 40.57 10.56
CA MET A 264 10.90 41.37 11.13
C MET A 264 11.33 40.91 12.53
N ALA A 265 10.42 40.38 13.36
CA ALA A 265 10.79 39.91 14.70
C ALA A 265 11.73 38.71 14.63
N TYR A 266 11.47 37.78 13.69
CA TYR A 266 12.34 36.64 13.45
C TYR A 266 13.64 37.07 12.76
N LEU A 267 13.57 37.90 11.72
CA LEU A 267 14.76 38.37 11.01
C LEU A 267 15.69 39.22 11.89
N GLY A 268 15.16 40.02 12.81
CA GLY A 268 15.98 40.78 13.76
C GLY A 268 16.73 39.88 14.75
N ASN A 269 16.16 38.73 15.10
CA ASN A 269 16.83 37.71 15.91
C ASN A 269 17.89 36.93 15.12
N MET A 270 17.61 36.64 13.84
CA MET A 270 18.55 35.92 12.96
C MET A 270 19.72 36.80 12.50
N PHE A 271 19.46 38.08 12.23
CA PHE A 271 20.42 39.06 11.72
C PHE A 271 20.44 40.32 12.59
N PRO A 272 20.91 40.23 13.84
CA PRO A 272 20.90 41.36 14.76
C PRO A 272 21.82 42.47 14.26
N PRO A 273 21.42 43.75 14.31
CA PRO A 273 22.22 44.86 13.79
C PRO A 273 23.53 45.09 14.56
N GLN A 274 23.62 44.57 15.79
CA GLN A 274 24.79 44.72 16.68
C GLN A 274 25.66 43.47 16.75
N ALA A 275 25.25 42.36 16.12
CA ALA A 275 25.99 41.12 16.11
C ALA A 275 26.93 41.04 14.89
N PRO A 276 28.03 40.27 14.97
CA PRO A 276 28.81 39.94 13.78
C PRO A 276 27.92 39.22 12.75
N PRO A 277 28.11 39.49 11.45
CA PRO A 277 27.36 38.79 10.40
C PRO A 277 27.68 37.29 10.41
N PRO A 278 26.77 36.43 9.95
CA PRO A 278 27.04 35.00 9.82
C PRO A 278 28.29 34.71 8.97
N ASP A 279 29.01 33.63 9.27
CA ASP A 279 30.28 33.28 8.59
C ASP A 279 30.17 33.15 7.06
N TRP A 280 28.98 32.82 6.57
CA TRP A 280 28.69 32.69 5.14
C TRP A 280 28.37 34.02 4.43
N ASP A 281 28.07 35.10 5.17
CA ASP A 281 27.78 36.43 4.60
C ASP A 281 29.05 37.26 4.46
N THR A 282 29.88 36.90 3.47
CA THR A 282 31.18 37.52 3.22
C THR A 282 31.09 39.01 2.91
N GLU A 283 30.02 39.44 2.23
CA GLU A 283 29.78 40.83 1.81
C GLU A 283 29.03 41.66 2.88
N ARG A 284 28.60 41.04 3.99
CA ARG A 284 27.87 41.68 5.10
C ARG A 284 26.56 42.35 4.69
N GLU A 285 25.91 41.82 3.66
CA GLU A 285 24.70 42.41 3.06
C GLU A 285 23.42 41.97 3.79
N TYR A 286 23.48 40.90 4.59
CA TYR A 286 22.35 40.29 5.29
C TYR A 286 22.15 40.90 6.68
N ASN A 287 21.58 42.11 6.70
CA ASN A 287 21.15 42.79 7.93
C ASN A 287 19.64 43.13 7.87
N GLU A 288 18.96 43.15 9.02
CA GLU A 288 17.50 43.35 9.10
C GLU A 288 17.00 44.56 8.26
N GLY A 289 17.78 45.65 8.21
CA GLY A 289 17.50 46.87 7.44
C GLY A 289 17.52 46.69 5.92
N ASN A 290 18.32 45.77 5.40
CA ASN A 290 18.57 45.60 3.98
C ASN A 290 17.85 44.39 3.34
N LEU A 291 17.16 43.56 4.12
CA LEU A 291 16.55 42.34 3.59
C LEU A 291 15.16 42.54 2.96
N VAL A 292 14.90 41.76 1.90
CA VAL A 292 13.58 41.59 1.27
C VAL A 292 13.25 40.11 1.23
N ILE A 293 12.00 39.78 1.56
CA ILE A 293 11.48 38.42 1.57
C ILE A 293 10.53 38.23 0.38
N TYR A 294 10.62 37.08 -0.27
CA TYR A 294 9.73 36.65 -1.34
C TYR A 294 9.06 35.33 -0.99
N ALA A 295 7.74 35.27 -1.20
CA ALA A 295 6.96 34.05 -1.12
C ALA A 295 6.55 33.59 -2.53
N MET A 296 6.57 32.28 -2.76
CA MET A 296 6.15 31.68 -4.03
C MET A 296 4.86 30.90 -3.81
N THR A 297 3.86 31.20 -4.63
CA THR A 297 2.59 30.45 -4.67
C THR A 297 2.73 29.18 -5.51
N HIS A 298 1.76 28.28 -5.40
CA HIS A 298 1.70 27.05 -6.20
C HIS A 298 1.68 27.34 -7.70
N ARG A 299 0.93 28.37 -8.12
CA ARG A 299 0.89 28.85 -9.52
C ARG A 299 2.08 29.71 -9.90
N LYS A 300 3.15 29.68 -9.09
CA LYS A 300 4.43 30.36 -9.32
C LYS A 300 4.34 31.89 -9.39
N ARG A 301 3.26 32.49 -8.84
CA ARG A 301 3.22 33.94 -8.57
C ARG A 301 4.23 34.26 -7.48
N LEU A 302 4.97 35.34 -7.68
CA LEU A 302 5.98 35.83 -6.76
C LEU A 302 5.40 37.00 -5.95
N LEU A 303 5.31 36.83 -4.63
CA LEU A 303 4.79 37.83 -3.70
C LEU A 303 5.95 38.44 -2.93
N ARG A 304 6.09 39.77 -3.00
CA ARG A 304 7.04 40.50 -2.16
C ARG A 304 6.42 40.67 -0.78
N VAL A 305 7.09 40.15 0.25
CA VAL A 305 6.62 40.18 1.64
C VAL A 305 7.18 41.41 2.33
N GLY A 306 6.30 42.27 2.84
CA GLY A 306 6.68 43.42 3.65
C GLY A 306 7.19 42.99 5.03
N LYS A 307 8.19 43.69 5.58
CA LYS A 307 8.81 43.34 6.86
C LYS A 307 7.85 43.26 8.05
N LYS A 308 6.78 44.07 8.02
CA LYS A 308 5.72 44.11 9.03
C LYS A 308 4.57 43.12 8.78
N MET A 309 4.58 42.41 7.65
CA MET A 309 3.57 41.41 7.37
C MET A 309 3.80 40.17 8.23
N THR A 310 2.71 39.48 8.53
CA THR A 310 2.66 38.20 9.23
C THR A 310 2.45 37.05 8.22
N LEU A 311 2.61 35.79 8.62
CA LEU A 311 2.23 34.67 7.74
C LEU A 311 0.75 34.71 7.39
N ARG A 312 -0.10 35.13 8.33
CA ARG A 312 -1.54 35.28 8.11
C ARG A 312 -1.85 36.24 6.97
N ASP A 313 -1.16 37.37 6.91
CA ASP A 313 -1.31 38.35 5.82
C ASP A 313 -0.91 37.74 4.47
N ILE A 314 0.14 36.93 4.44
CA ILE A 314 0.62 36.29 3.21
C ILE A 314 -0.34 35.18 2.76
N PHE A 315 -0.91 34.40 3.68
CA PHE A 315 -1.95 33.42 3.33
C PHE A 315 -3.12 34.10 2.61
N ASN A 316 -3.59 35.23 3.15
CA ASN A 316 -4.65 36.02 2.53
C ASN A 316 -4.22 36.58 1.16
N ALA A 317 -3.00 37.11 1.04
CA ALA A 317 -2.48 37.64 -0.22
C ALA A 317 -2.22 36.56 -1.29
N SER A 318 -1.94 35.33 -0.87
CA SER A 318 -1.64 34.19 -1.75
C SER A 318 -2.87 33.52 -2.33
N ARG A 319 -4.06 33.82 -1.79
CA ARG A 319 -5.33 33.24 -2.23
C ARG A 319 -5.62 33.58 -3.71
N ALA A 320 -6.25 32.66 -4.41
CA ALA A 320 -6.78 32.91 -5.76
C ALA A 320 -7.92 33.94 -5.73
N LYS A 321 -8.06 34.74 -6.79
CA LYS A 321 -9.20 35.65 -6.94
C LYS A 321 -10.48 34.88 -7.28
N GLU A 322 -11.63 35.48 -7.03
CA GLU A 322 -12.92 34.87 -7.35
C GLU A 322 -13.01 34.56 -8.86
N GLY A 323 -13.31 33.30 -9.19
CA GLY A 323 -13.33 32.79 -10.57
C GLY A 323 -11.99 32.29 -11.11
N GLU A 324 -10.87 32.53 -10.43
CA GLU A 324 -9.59 31.91 -10.76
C GLU A 324 -9.45 30.53 -10.08
N PRO A 325 -8.72 29.58 -10.66
CA PRO A 325 -8.57 28.28 -10.04
C PRO A 325 -7.59 28.34 -8.85
N ARG A 326 -7.75 27.40 -7.92
CA ARG A 326 -7.13 27.42 -6.57
C ARG A 326 -5.63 27.74 -6.63
N ASP A 327 -5.22 28.66 -5.76
CA ASP A 327 -3.84 29.08 -5.56
C ASP A 327 -3.61 29.44 -4.09
N GLY A 328 -2.36 29.33 -3.67
CA GLY A 328 -1.91 29.58 -2.31
C GLY A 328 -0.45 29.19 -2.13
N LEU A 329 0.05 29.30 -0.90
CA LEU A 329 1.41 28.84 -0.58
C LEU A 329 1.49 27.31 -0.59
N GLU A 330 2.63 26.80 -1.06
CA GLU A 330 2.95 25.38 -1.03
C GLU A 330 3.50 25.02 0.36
N LEU A 331 2.84 24.08 1.04
CA LEU A 331 3.36 23.46 2.26
C LEU A 331 3.98 22.12 1.85
N LYS A 332 5.31 22.08 1.73
CA LYS A 332 6.07 20.91 1.31
C LYS A 332 6.54 20.14 2.53
N ASP A 333 6.00 18.94 2.72
CA ASP A 333 6.29 18.09 3.89
C ASP A 333 6.19 18.87 5.22
N GLY A 334 5.07 19.58 5.41
CA GLY A 334 4.84 20.35 6.63
C GLY A 334 5.60 21.68 6.74
N CYS A 335 6.42 22.04 5.75
CA CYS A 335 7.25 23.24 5.79
C CYS A 335 6.85 24.29 4.73
N LEU A 336 6.87 25.56 5.13
CA LEU A 336 6.77 26.70 4.22
C LEU A 336 8.16 27.14 3.78
N THR A 337 8.27 27.73 2.59
CA THR A 337 9.56 28.18 2.05
C THR A 337 9.46 29.63 1.59
N PHE A 338 10.41 30.44 2.07
CA PHE A 338 10.57 31.84 1.70
C PHE A 338 11.99 32.10 1.22
N VAL A 339 12.13 33.03 0.28
CA VAL A 339 13.43 33.44 -0.25
C VAL A 339 13.80 34.79 0.34
N VAL A 340 15.00 34.91 0.89
CA VAL A 340 15.50 36.13 1.53
C VAL A 340 16.72 36.64 0.76
N LEU A 341 16.66 37.89 0.34
CA LEU A 341 17.68 38.53 -0.48
C LEU A 341 17.99 39.93 0.04
N PRO A 342 19.24 40.40 -0.09
CA PRO A 342 19.58 41.79 0.14
C PRO A 342 18.96 42.67 -0.95
N ARG A 343 18.48 43.84 -0.54
CA ARG A 343 17.87 44.83 -1.41
C ARG A 343 18.94 45.41 -2.32
N GLY A 344 18.62 45.54 -3.60
CA GLY A 344 19.53 46.11 -4.59
C GLY A 344 19.65 45.24 -5.83
N ASP A 345 20.87 45.06 -6.31
CA ASP A 345 21.11 44.40 -7.59
C ASP A 345 20.97 42.87 -7.49
N VAL A 346 21.27 42.27 -6.34
CA VAL A 346 21.02 40.85 -6.06
C VAL A 346 19.53 40.52 -6.17
N GLU A 347 18.67 41.29 -5.47
CA GLU A 347 17.20 41.17 -5.56
C GLU A 347 16.73 41.28 -7.02
N LYS A 348 17.15 42.32 -7.74
CA LYS A 348 16.70 42.55 -9.13
C LYS A 348 17.11 41.41 -10.06
N LYS A 349 18.38 40.99 -9.99
CA LYS A 349 18.94 39.92 -10.83
C LYS A 349 18.20 38.61 -10.59
N TRP A 350 17.96 38.26 -9.32
CA TRP A 350 17.23 37.04 -8.98
C TRP A 350 15.77 37.08 -9.47
N VAL A 351 15.07 38.20 -9.30
CA VAL A 351 13.69 38.37 -9.79
C VAL A 351 13.62 38.27 -11.32
N GLU A 352 14.57 38.86 -12.05
CA GLU A 352 14.66 38.76 -13.51
C GLU A 352 14.94 37.33 -13.97
N GLU A 353 15.88 36.64 -13.32
CA GLU A 353 16.20 35.25 -13.60
C GLU A 353 15.00 34.34 -13.35
N TYR A 354 14.29 34.53 -12.23
CA TYR A 354 13.07 33.80 -11.92
C TYR A 354 11.98 34.02 -12.98
N LYS A 355 11.76 35.28 -13.40
CA LYS A 355 10.81 35.60 -14.49
C LYS A 355 11.21 34.96 -15.81
N ARG A 356 12.51 34.98 -16.16
CA ARG A 356 13.05 34.34 -17.37
C ARG A 356 12.86 32.82 -17.33
N LEU A 357 13.09 32.19 -16.18
CA LEU A 357 12.88 30.76 -15.97
C LEU A 357 11.39 30.40 -16.14
N LEU A 358 10.48 31.18 -15.56
CA LEU A 358 9.04 30.99 -15.77
C LEU A 358 8.63 31.16 -17.23
N GLN A 359 9.21 32.14 -17.93
CA GLN A 359 8.95 32.33 -19.35
C GLN A 359 9.47 31.14 -20.18
N LYS A 360 10.64 30.60 -19.86
CA LYS A 360 11.19 29.39 -20.49
C LYS A 360 10.29 28.18 -20.27
N ILE A 361 9.78 27.98 -19.05
CA ILE A 361 8.82 26.91 -18.74
C ILE A 361 7.54 27.08 -19.57
N LYS A 362 6.94 28.28 -19.58
CA LYS A 362 5.75 28.58 -20.39
C LYS A 362 5.97 28.37 -21.89
N MET A 363 7.13 28.79 -22.41
CA MET A 363 7.51 28.59 -23.80
C MET A 363 7.69 27.11 -24.14
N SER A 364 8.28 26.32 -23.23
CA SER A 364 8.47 24.87 -23.40
C SER A 364 7.14 24.12 -23.42
N VAL A 365 6.23 24.46 -22.51
CA VAL A 365 4.87 23.90 -22.47
C VAL A 365 4.13 24.18 -23.78
N ASN A 366 4.17 25.44 -24.26
CA ASN A 366 3.56 25.80 -25.53
C ASN A 366 4.21 25.08 -26.72
N HIS A 367 5.53 24.84 -26.68
CA HIS A 367 6.22 24.09 -27.72
C HIS A 367 5.80 22.61 -27.77
N LYS A 368 5.35 22.03 -26.65
CA LYS A 368 4.82 20.66 -26.60
C LYS A 368 3.39 20.53 -27.14
N ILE A 369 2.68 21.65 -27.33
CA ILE A 369 1.30 21.67 -27.82
C ILE A 369 1.27 22.18 -29.27
N LEU A 370 1.05 21.27 -30.22
CA LEU A 370 0.88 21.57 -31.63
C LEU A 370 -0.59 21.47 -32.03
N ARG A 371 -1.26 22.62 -32.16
CA ARG A 371 -2.66 22.67 -32.63
C ARG A 371 -2.76 22.14 -34.06
N THR A 372 -3.45 21.01 -34.25
CA THR A 372 -3.72 20.43 -35.57
C THR A 372 -5.20 20.13 -35.77
N ALA A 373 -5.62 20.12 -37.04
CA ALA A 373 -6.98 19.76 -37.46
C ALA A 373 -8.08 20.56 -36.71
N ASN A 374 -8.97 19.86 -35.98
CA ASN A 374 -10.08 20.46 -35.24
C ASN A 374 -9.73 20.75 -33.77
N ALA A 375 -8.44 20.83 -33.42
CA ALA A 375 -8.03 21.19 -32.06
C ALA A 375 -8.52 22.61 -31.70
N PRO A 376 -8.79 22.91 -30.41
CA PRO A 376 -9.18 24.24 -29.99
C PRO A 376 -8.12 25.28 -30.41
N THR A 377 -8.56 26.40 -30.96
CA THR A 377 -7.67 27.56 -31.26
C THR A 377 -7.46 28.46 -30.05
N THR A 378 -8.02 28.08 -28.89
CA THR A 378 -7.87 28.78 -27.61
C THR A 378 -6.50 28.50 -26.98
N SER A 379 -6.11 29.37 -26.05
CA SER A 379 -4.95 29.14 -25.18
C SER A 379 -5.05 27.77 -24.50
N PRO A 380 -3.91 27.11 -24.18
CA PRO A 380 -3.92 25.81 -23.54
C PRO A 380 -4.77 25.76 -22.26
N ASP A 381 -5.63 24.75 -22.17
CA ASP A 381 -6.42 24.51 -20.95
C ASP A 381 -5.51 23.99 -19.82
N GLU A 382 -6.01 23.99 -18.58
CA GLU A 382 -5.26 23.51 -17.40
C GLU A 382 -4.83 22.03 -17.54
N THR A 383 -5.71 21.21 -18.11
CA THR A 383 -5.42 19.80 -18.41
C THR A 383 -4.34 19.65 -19.48
N GLU A 384 -4.38 20.47 -20.53
CA GLU A 384 -3.38 20.48 -21.61
C GLU A 384 -2.01 20.91 -21.08
N THR A 385 -1.99 21.95 -20.26
CA THR A 385 -0.79 22.46 -19.58
C THR A 385 -0.20 21.39 -18.66
N SER A 386 -1.05 20.70 -17.89
CA SER A 386 -0.61 19.64 -16.97
C SER A 386 -0.02 18.44 -17.70
N VAL A 387 -0.65 17.99 -18.80
CA VAL A 387 -0.14 16.89 -19.63
C VAL A 387 1.15 17.30 -20.34
N ALA A 388 1.21 18.50 -20.92
CA ALA A 388 2.43 19.01 -21.57
C ALA A 388 3.60 19.11 -20.58
N GLN A 389 3.35 19.63 -19.36
CA GLN A 389 4.36 19.66 -18.30
C GLN A 389 4.78 18.25 -17.90
N ALA A 390 3.85 17.30 -17.79
CA ALA A 390 4.18 15.90 -17.53
C ALA A 390 5.09 15.29 -18.60
N LEU A 391 4.87 15.57 -19.88
CA LEU A 391 5.75 15.11 -20.95
C LEU A 391 7.15 15.72 -20.87
N ILE A 392 7.26 16.99 -20.47
CA ILE A 392 8.55 17.68 -20.28
C ILE A 392 9.30 17.11 -19.08
N ASP A 393 8.60 16.86 -17.96
CA ASP A 393 9.21 16.29 -16.76
C ASP A 393 9.73 14.88 -17.05
N LEU A 394 8.96 14.07 -17.78
CA LEU A 394 9.40 12.74 -18.21
C LEU A 394 10.58 12.80 -19.18
N GLU A 395 10.61 13.78 -20.10
CA GLU A 395 11.76 14.02 -20.98
C GLU A 395 13.05 14.33 -20.18
N ASN A 396 12.94 15.04 -19.06
CA ASN A 396 14.09 15.43 -18.25
C ASN A 396 14.52 14.35 -17.25
N ASN A 397 13.56 13.65 -16.64
CA ASN A 397 13.80 12.74 -15.53
C ASN A 397 13.99 11.28 -15.95
N VAL A 398 13.52 10.88 -17.14
CA VAL A 398 13.62 9.49 -17.63
C VAL A 398 14.55 9.44 -18.85
N PRO A 399 15.84 9.06 -18.67
CA PRO A 399 16.82 9.06 -19.76
C PRO A 399 16.40 8.23 -20.98
N GLU A 400 15.73 7.11 -20.75
CA GLU A 400 15.27 6.18 -21.79
C GLU A 400 14.21 6.77 -22.73
N LEU A 401 13.36 7.67 -22.22
CA LEU A 401 12.28 8.29 -22.99
C LEU A 401 12.69 9.64 -23.59
N LYS A 402 13.82 10.20 -23.18
CA LYS A 402 14.25 11.56 -23.55
C LYS A 402 14.39 11.76 -25.05
N THR A 403 15.08 10.85 -25.74
CA THR A 403 15.30 10.91 -27.19
C THR A 403 14.02 10.76 -27.98
N GLU A 404 13.12 9.88 -27.52
CA GLU A 404 11.85 9.58 -28.18
C GLU A 404 10.80 10.66 -27.92
N LEU A 405 10.74 11.23 -26.70
CA LEU A 405 9.75 12.25 -26.32
C LEU A 405 10.10 13.64 -26.83
N ARG A 406 11.38 14.00 -26.98
CA ARG A 406 11.79 15.35 -27.41
C ARG A 406 11.04 15.87 -28.65
N PRO A 407 10.96 15.12 -29.77
CA PRO A 407 10.25 15.58 -30.96
C PRO A 407 8.72 15.46 -30.88
N LEU A 408 8.18 14.77 -29.86
CA LEU A 408 6.75 14.50 -29.76
C LEU A 408 5.99 15.68 -29.18
N GLN A 409 4.83 15.95 -29.78
CA GLN A 409 3.91 17.02 -29.42
C GLN A 409 2.49 16.47 -29.33
N ILE A 410 1.65 17.12 -28.54
CA ILE A 410 0.23 16.80 -28.42
C ILE A 410 -0.61 17.89 -29.08
N SER A 411 -1.77 17.54 -29.61
CA SER A 411 -2.70 18.52 -30.20
C SER A 411 -3.67 19.12 -29.20
N ALA A 412 -4.15 18.30 -28.28
CA ALA A 412 -5.04 18.70 -27.21
C ALA A 412 -5.05 17.62 -26.13
N ALA A 413 -5.56 17.94 -24.96
CA ALA A 413 -5.88 16.97 -23.92
C ALA A 413 -7.24 17.31 -23.32
N ARG A 414 -8.06 16.29 -23.01
CA ARG A 414 -9.38 16.49 -22.42
C ARG A 414 -9.63 15.48 -21.32
N GLU A 415 -10.26 15.92 -20.24
CA GLU A 415 -10.73 15.05 -19.18
C GLU A 415 -12.18 14.62 -19.48
N VAL A 416 -12.46 13.33 -19.26
CA VAL A 416 -13.75 12.69 -19.51
C VAL A 416 -14.15 11.88 -18.28
N ASP A 417 -15.37 12.08 -17.80
CA ASP A 417 -15.92 11.31 -16.69
C ASP A 417 -16.27 9.88 -17.15
N VAL A 418 -15.84 8.90 -16.36
CA VAL A 418 -16.07 7.46 -16.60
C VAL A 418 -17.14 6.95 -15.64
N ARG A 419 -17.81 5.85 -16.00
CA ARG A 419 -18.72 5.16 -15.07
C ARG A 419 -17.95 4.73 -13.82
N GLY A 420 -18.61 4.80 -12.65
CA GLY A 420 -17.99 4.45 -11.37
C GLY A 420 -17.17 5.57 -10.72
N GLY A 421 -17.35 6.83 -11.12
CA GLY A 421 -16.74 8.00 -10.46
C GLY A 421 -15.26 8.23 -10.79
N LYS A 422 -14.65 7.39 -11.64
CA LYS A 422 -13.30 7.56 -12.16
C LYS A 422 -13.27 8.59 -13.30
N LYS A 423 -12.08 9.16 -13.57
CA LYS A 423 -11.87 10.08 -14.70
C LYS A 423 -10.84 9.52 -15.67
N ALA A 424 -10.94 9.88 -16.94
CA ALA A 424 -9.99 9.52 -17.98
C ALA A 424 -9.46 10.77 -18.69
N ILE A 425 -8.15 10.82 -18.92
CA ILE A 425 -7.48 11.86 -19.71
C ILE A 425 -7.27 11.33 -21.12
N VAL A 426 -7.91 11.98 -22.08
CA VAL A 426 -7.76 11.71 -23.51
C VAL A 426 -6.74 12.67 -24.09
N VAL A 427 -5.59 12.15 -24.51
CA VAL A 427 -4.51 12.91 -25.14
C VAL A 427 -4.64 12.79 -26.66
N PHE A 428 -4.92 13.90 -27.33
CA PHE A 428 -5.03 13.96 -28.78
C PHE A 428 -3.66 14.13 -29.41
N VAL A 429 -3.28 13.21 -30.29
CA VAL A 429 -1.95 13.16 -30.92
C VAL A 429 -2.04 13.61 -32.38
N PRO A 430 -1.13 14.47 -32.88
CA PRO A 430 -1.03 14.74 -34.32
C PRO A 430 -0.84 13.45 -35.11
N ILE A 431 -1.65 13.22 -36.15
CA ILE A 431 -1.59 11.98 -36.96
C ILE A 431 -0.18 11.64 -37.49
N PRO A 432 0.65 12.60 -37.95
CA PRO A 432 2.01 12.29 -38.37
C PRO A 432 2.89 11.66 -37.26
N GLN A 433 2.59 11.97 -35.99
CA GLN A 433 3.36 11.52 -34.83
C GLN A 433 2.75 10.29 -34.14
N LEU A 434 1.53 9.87 -34.51
CA LEU A 434 0.82 8.76 -33.85
C LEU A 434 1.66 7.47 -33.81
N LYS A 435 2.35 7.12 -34.90
CA LYS A 435 3.23 5.93 -34.94
C LYS A 435 4.40 6.04 -33.96
N ALA A 436 4.94 7.24 -33.76
CA ALA A 436 6.03 7.46 -32.82
C ALA A 436 5.52 7.40 -31.36
N PHE A 437 4.30 7.89 -31.11
CA PHE A 437 3.63 7.67 -29.82
C PHE A 437 3.40 6.18 -29.54
N HIS A 438 2.90 5.39 -30.50
CA HIS A 438 2.66 3.96 -30.32
C HIS A 438 3.93 3.18 -29.88
N LYS A 439 5.13 3.58 -30.34
CA LYS A 439 6.40 2.95 -29.92
C LYS A 439 6.69 3.12 -28.42
N VAL A 440 6.24 4.23 -27.83
CA VAL A 440 6.51 4.57 -26.43
C VAL A 440 5.27 4.47 -25.54
N GLN A 441 4.10 4.25 -26.13
CA GLN A 441 2.80 4.40 -25.49
C GLN A 441 2.64 3.53 -24.25
N GLN A 442 3.06 2.26 -24.28
CA GLN A 442 2.96 1.39 -23.10
C GLN A 442 3.74 1.96 -21.89
N ARG A 443 4.99 2.37 -22.12
CA ARG A 443 5.86 2.97 -21.09
C ARG A 443 5.32 4.33 -20.65
N LEU A 444 4.92 5.15 -21.61
CA LEU A 444 4.41 6.50 -21.38
C LEU A 444 3.09 6.48 -20.59
N THR A 445 2.15 5.59 -20.92
CA THR A 445 0.88 5.44 -20.18
C THR A 445 1.15 5.08 -18.73
N ARG A 446 2.07 4.15 -18.46
CA ARG A 446 2.42 3.77 -17.08
C ARG A 446 2.96 4.94 -16.26
N GLU A 447 3.91 5.70 -16.81
CA GLU A 447 4.50 6.84 -16.08
C GLU A 447 3.53 8.01 -15.93
N LEU A 448 2.65 8.24 -16.93
CA LEU A 448 1.60 9.26 -16.80
C LEU A 448 0.51 8.85 -15.81
N GLU A 449 0.12 7.58 -15.73
CA GLU A 449 -0.86 7.09 -14.74
C GLU A 449 -0.31 7.14 -13.31
N LYS A 450 1.00 6.95 -13.11
CA LYS A 450 1.65 7.22 -11.81
C LYS A 450 1.53 8.70 -11.41
N LYS A 451 1.70 9.62 -12.36
CA LYS A 451 1.64 11.06 -12.11
C LYS A 451 0.21 11.57 -11.93
N PHE A 452 -0.74 11.00 -12.66
CA PHE A 452 -2.16 11.32 -12.59
C PHE A 452 -2.90 10.18 -11.88
N ALA A 453 -2.64 10.03 -10.58
CA ALA A 453 -3.30 9.05 -9.74
C ALA A 453 -4.84 9.11 -9.91
N ASP A 454 -5.47 7.93 -9.95
CA ASP A 454 -6.90 7.72 -10.16
C ASP A 454 -7.47 8.17 -11.53
N ARG A 455 -6.60 8.45 -12.52
CA ARG A 455 -7.02 8.82 -13.87
C ARG A 455 -6.41 7.89 -14.92
N HIS A 456 -7.26 7.30 -15.76
CA HIS A 456 -6.77 6.49 -16.89
C HIS A 456 -6.32 7.40 -18.03
N VAL A 457 -5.15 7.13 -18.61
CA VAL A 457 -4.60 7.93 -19.72
C VAL A 457 -4.72 7.17 -21.03
N VAL A 458 -5.35 7.78 -22.03
CA VAL A 458 -5.57 7.18 -23.35
C VAL A 458 -5.14 8.12 -24.46
N PHE A 459 -4.48 7.60 -25.49
CA PHE A 459 -4.01 8.37 -26.63
C PHE A 459 -4.91 8.15 -27.85
N VAL A 460 -5.30 9.24 -28.51
CA VAL A 460 -6.16 9.17 -29.70
C VAL A 460 -5.61 10.11 -30.78
N GLY A 461 -5.47 9.62 -32.01
CA GLY A 461 -5.08 10.45 -33.15
C GLY A 461 -6.11 11.54 -33.45
N GLN A 462 -5.66 12.79 -33.57
CA GLN A 462 -6.50 13.94 -33.88
C GLN A 462 -6.91 13.94 -35.36
N ARG A 463 -8.10 13.41 -35.66
CA ARG A 463 -8.61 13.23 -37.04
C ARG A 463 -9.64 14.30 -37.42
N ARG A 464 -9.51 14.83 -38.65
CA ARG A 464 -10.50 15.75 -39.24
C ARG A 464 -11.61 14.99 -39.94
N MET A 465 -12.84 15.14 -39.48
CA MET A 465 -14.04 14.63 -40.15
C MET A 465 -14.60 15.68 -41.12
N LEU A 466 -14.74 15.31 -42.40
CA LEU A 466 -15.46 16.15 -43.36
C LEU A 466 -16.95 15.79 -43.36
N ARG A 467 -17.84 16.70 -43.74
CA ARG A 467 -19.26 16.32 -43.92
C ARG A 467 -19.45 15.65 -45.28
N LYS A 468 -20.49 14.84 -45.43
CA LYS A 468 -20.87 14.32 -46.76
C LYS A 468 -21.34 15.51 -47.60
N PRO A 469 -20.78 15.74 -48.80
CA PRO A 469 -21.30 16.76 -49.71
C PRO A 469 -22.80 16.55 -49.94
N THR A 470 -23.60 17.60 -49.78
CA THR A 470 -25.03 17.57 -50.12
C THR A 470 -25.21 17.78 -51.63
N ARG A 471 -26.42 17.53 -52.16
CA ARG A 471 -26.72 17.72 -53.60
C ARG A 471 -26.40 19.14 -54.10
N ASN A 472 -26.46 20.14 -53.21
CA ASN A 472 -26.18 21.55 -53.51
C ASN A 472 -24.73 21.97 -53.20
N SER A 473 -23.83 21.01 -52.90
CA SER A 473 -22.43 21.28 -52.60
C SER A 473 -21.67 21.74 -53.84
N ARG A 474 -20.96 22.86 -53.74
CA ARG A 474 -20.02 23.35 -54.77
C ARG A 474 -18.66 22.63 -54.76
N VAL A 475 -18.43 21.70 -53.83
CA VAL A 475 -17.17 20.95 -53.71
C VAL A 475 -17.07 19.91 -54.84
N LYS A 476 -16.17 20.16 -55.81
CA LYS A 476 -15.90 19.26 -56.95
C LYS A 476 -15.02 18.05 -56.57
N GLN A 477 -14.16 18.20 -55.56
CA GLN A 477 -13.22 17.15 -55.15
C GLN A 477 -13.94 16.06 -54.34
N LYS A 478 -13.70 14.79 -54.72
CA LYS A 478 -14.21 13.64 -53.96
C LYS A 478 -13.62 13.62 -52.54
N ARG A 479 -14.48 13.40 -51.54
CA ARG A 479 -14.07 13.30 -50.13
C ARG A 479 -13.11 12.11 -49.93
N PRO A 480 -11.94 12.29 -49.29
CA PRO A 480 -11.05 11.19 -48.95
C PRO A 480 -11.70 10.19 -47.99
N ARG A 481 -11.50 8.88 -48.23
CA ARG A 481 -12.05 7.80 -47.37
C ARG A 481 -11.58 7.91 -45.92
N SER A 482 -10.32 8.28 -45.70
CA SER A 482 -9.73 8.49 -44.36
C SER A 482 -10.39 9.61 -43.55
N ARG A 483 -11.13 10.50 -44.21
CA ARG A 483 -11.89 11.59 -43.57
C ARG A 483 -13.38 11.29 -43.52
N THR A 484 -13.79 10.04 -43.78
CA THR A 484 -15.18 9.58 -43.63
C THR A 484 -15.56 9.38 -42.16
N LEU A 485 -16.82 9.63 -41.79
CA LEU A 485 -17.30 9.47 -40.40
C LEU A 485 -17.05 8.04 -39.90
N THR A 486 -17.38 7.07 -40.74
CA THR A 486 -17.20 5.63 -40.46
C THR A 486 -15.73 5.27 -40.26
N ASN A 487 -14.84 5.69 -41.18
CA ASN A 487 -13.41 5.39 -41.06
C ASN A 487 -12.79 6.08 -39.84
N VAL A 488 -13.14 7.34 -39.58
CA VAL A 488 -12.61 8.04 -38.39
C VAL A 488 -13.06 7.36 -37.10
N HIS A 489 -14.33 6.98 -36.99
CA HIS A 489 -14.83 6.25 -35.82
C HIS A 489 -14.15 4.90 -35.64
N GLU A 490 -13.93 4.17 -36.73
CA GLU A 490 -13.19 2.91 -36.72
C GLU A 490 -11.74 3.08 -36.25
N LYS A 491 -11.04 4.11 -36.75
CA LYS A 491 -9.67 4.40 -36.33
C LYS A 491 -9.58 4.94 -34.90
N ILE A 492 -10.61 5.61 -34.39
CA ILE A 492 -10.69 5.97 -32.97
C ILE A 492 -10.81 4.70 -32.11
N LEU A 493 -11.60 3.70 -32.52
CA LEU A 493 -11.67 2.43 -31.79
C LEU A 493 -10.30 1.76 -31.70
N GLU A 494 -9.58 1.66 -32.83
CA GLU A 494 -8.24 1.07 -32.89
C GLU A 494 -7.24 1.81 -31.98
N ASP A 495 -7.23 3.15 -31.99
CA ASP A 495 -6.32 3.91 -31.13
C ASP A 495 -6.63 3.73 -29.63
N LEU A 496 -7.91 3.65 -29.26
CA LEU A 496 -8.33 3.50 -27.86
C LEU A 496 -7.85 2.20 -27.25
N VAL A 497 -7.85 1.11 -28.02
CA VAL A 497 -7.52 -0.24 -27.52
C VAL A 497 -6.05 -0.60 -27.69
N PHE A 498 -5.24 0.25 -28.34
CA PHE A 498 -3.81 0.04 -28.47
C PHE A 498 -3.16 -0.17 -27.08
N PRO A 499 -2.36 -1.22 -26.87
CA PRO A 499 -1.64 -2.04 -27.86
C PRO A 499 -2.40 -3.24 -28.46
N THR A 500 -3.59 -3.56 -27.95
CA THR A 500 -4.34 -4.76 -28.35
C THR A 500 -5.07 -4.57 -29.67
N GLU A 501 -5.22 -5.66 -30.41
CA GLU A 501 -5.95 -5.67 -31.67
C GLU A 501 -7.43 -6.03 -31.49
N ILE A 502 -8.28 -5.48 -32.36
CA ILE A 502 -9.70 -5.81 -32.40
C ILE A 502 -9.88 -7.07 -33.25
N VAL A 503 -10.23 -8.17 -32.61
CA VAL A 503 -10.47 -9.48 -33.25
C VAL A 503 -11.80 -9.48 -34.00
N GLY A 504 -12.82 -8.81 -33.46
CA GLY A 504 -14.15 -8.83 -34.06
C GLY A 504 -15.04 -7.65 -33.67
N LYS A 505 -16.05 -7.36 -34.50
CA LYS A 505 -17.06 -6.35 -34.24
C LYS A 505 -18.44 -6.91 -34.54
N ARG A 506 -19.37 -6.85 -33.58
CA ARG A 506 -20.76 -7.29 -33.75
C ARG A 506 -21.70 -6.16 -33.37
N THR A 507 -22.62 -5.80 -34.26
CA THR A 507 -23.68 -4.84 -33.91
C THR A 507 -24.93 -5.60 -33.49
N ARG A 508 -25.32 -5.50 -32.22
CA ARG A 508 -26.62 -5.99 -31.75
C ARG A 508 -27.65 -4.92 -32.05
N VAL A 509 -28.73 -5.31 -32.71
CA VAL A 509 -29.91 -4.47 -32.92
C VAL A 509 -31.02 -5.05 -32.05
N ALA A 510 -31.53 -4.27 -31.10
CA ALA A 510 -32.64 -4.68 -30.25
C ALA A 510 -33.99 -4.44 -30.96
N VAL A 511 -35.06 -5.02 -30.40
CA VAL A 511 -36.42 -4.98 -30.99
C VAL A 511 -36.96 -3.54 -31.05
N ASP A 512 -36.50 -2.68 -30.15
CA ASP A 512 -36.78 -1.23 -30.12
C ASP A 512 -36.01 -0.45 -31.20
N GLY A 513 -35.16 -1.11 -31.99
CA GLY A 513 -34.31 -0.50 -33.01
C GLY A 513 -33.00 0.10 -32.48
N SER A 514 -32.75 0.04 -31.16
CA SER A 514 -31.49 0.51 -30.58
C SER A 514 -30.32 -0.38 -31.04
N LYS A 515 -29.16 0.25 -31.29
CA LYS A 515 -27.97 -0.42 -31.81
C LYS A 515 -26.84 -0.34 -30.81
N LEU A 516 -26.31 -1.49 -30.42
CA LEU A 516 -25.16 -1.60 -29.54
C LEU A 516 -24.01 -2.26 -30.30
N LEU A 517 -22.88 -1.57 -30.43
CA LEU A 517 -21.68 -2.12 -31.05
C LEU A 517 -20.85 -2.85 -29.99
N LYS A 518 -20.72 -4.16 -30.12
CA LYS A 518 -19.81 -5.00 -29.34
C LYS A 518 -18.49 -5.15 -30.09
N VAL A 519 -17.39 -4.88 -29.40
CA VAL A 519 -16.02 -4.97 -29.93
C VAL A 519 -15.27 -6.03 -29.14
N PHE A 520 -14.78 -7.05 -29.83
CA PHE A 520 -14.04 -8.16 -29.25
C PHE A 520 -12.54 -7.90 -29.35
N LEU A 521 -11.85 -7.97 -28.23
CA LEU A 521 -10.39 -7.79 -28.11
C LEU A 521 -9.67 -9.14 -28.02
N ASP A 522 -8.36 -9.17 -28.27
CA ASP A 522 -7.56 -10.39 -28.10
C ASP A 522 -7.54 -10.83 -26.62
N ALA A 523 -7.89 -12.09 -26.36
CA ALA A 523 -7.97 -12.66 -25.01
C ALA A 523 -6.62 -12.67 -24.28
N LYS A 524 -5.49 -12.64 -25.01
CA LYS A 524 -4.14 -12.62 -24.43
C LYS A 524 -3.89 -11.41 -23.53
N ASP A 525 -4.52 -10.28 -23.84
CA ASP A 525 -4.30 -9.02 -23.14
C ASP A 525 -5.33 -8.75 -22.03
N ALA A 526 -6.22 -9.71 -21.76
CA ALA A 526 -7.31 -9.59 -20.79
C ALA A 526 -6.84 -9.10 -19.43
N THR A 527 -5.82 -9.76 -18.86
CA THR A 527 -5.26 -9.42 -17.54
C THR A 527 -4.75 -7.97 -17.45
N SER A 528 -4.29 -7.40 -18.56
CA SER A 528 -3.65 -6.08 -18.60
C SER A 528 -4.61 -4.93 -18.92
N LEU A 529 -5.74 -5.19 -19.57
CA LEU A 529 -6.63 -4.15 -20.10
C LEU A 529 -8.07 -4.21 -19.57
N GLU A 530 -8.44 -5.26 -18.84
CA GLU A 530 -9.79 -5.43 -18.29
C GLU A 530 -10.22 -4.21 -17.44
N TYR A 531 -9.33 -3.66 -16.63
CA TYR A 531 -9.62 -2.50 -15.78
C TYR A 531 -9.91 -1.20 -16.56
N LYS A 532 -9.62 -1.14 -17.87
CA LYS A 532 -9.80 0.04 -18.73
C LYS A 532 -11.01 -0.01 -19.65
N LEU A 533 -11.71 -1.14 -19.77
CA LEU A 533 -12.80 -1.33 -20.74
C LEU A 533 -13.94 -0.31 -20.59
N ASP A 534 -14.32 0.00 -19.35
CA ASP A 534 -15.34 1.02 -19.06
C ASP A 534 -14.89 2.42 -19.49
N SER A 535 -13.59 2.72 -19.34
CA SER A 535 -13.01 3.99 -19.77
C SER A 535 -13.01 4.13 -21.28
N PHE A 536 -12.64 3.06 -22.01
CA PHE A 536 -12.72 3.05 -23.47
C PHE A 536 -14.15 3.27 -23.97
N SER A 537 -15.13 2.63 -23.32
CA SER A 537 -16.54 2.78 -23.64
C SER A 537 -17.03 4.22 -23.42
N SER A 538 -16.74 4.81 -22.26
CA SER A 538 -17.11 6.19 -21.94
C SER A 538 -16.42 7.21 -22.84
N VAL A 539 -15.12 7.04 -23.10
CA VAL A 539 -14.36 7.93 -23.99
C VAL A 539 -14.91 7.83 -25.41
N TYR A 540 -15.14 6.64 -25.95
CA TYR A 540 -15.68 6.46 -27.30
C TYR A 540 -17.07 7.09 -27.44
N ARG A 541 -17.96 6.89 -26.46
CA ARG A 541 -19.28 7.50 -26.42
C ARG A 541 -19.18 9.03 -26.40
N ARG A 542 -18.28 9.59 -25.59
CA ARG A 542 -18.08 11.05 -25.50
C ARG A 542 -17.54 11.65 -26.81
N LEU A 543 -16.65 10.96 -27.50
CA LEU A 543 -16.04 11.44 -28.74
C LEU A 543 -16.93 11.27 -29.97
N THR A 544 -17.72 10.20 -30.02
CA THR A 544 -18.45 9.80 -31.24
C THR A 544 -19.97 9.86 -31.12
N GLY A 545 -20.50 9.95 -29.90
CA GLY A 545 -21.93 9.86 -29.61
C GLY A 545 -22.53 8.46 -29.76
N LYS A 546 -21.71 7.41 -29.94
CA LYS A 546 -22.17 6.03 -30.13
C LYS A 546 -21.83 5.16 -28.93
N ASP A 547 -22.76 4.31 -28.52
CA ASP A 547 -22.54 3.32 -27.47
C ASP A 547 -21.77 2.11 -27.99
N VAL A 548 -20.71 1.74 -27.26
CA VAL A 548 -19.84 0.60 -27.52
C VAL A 548 -19.63 -0.16 -26.23
N VAL A 549 -19.52 -1.48 -26.34
CA VAL A 549 -19.08 -2.36 -25.25
C VAL A 549 -17.87 -3.15 -25.75
N PHE A 550 -16.79 -3.13 -24.98
CA PHE A 550 -15.60 -3.93 -25.22
C PHE A 550 -15.66 -5.19 -24.37
N GLU A 551 -15.46 -6.36 -24.98
CA GLU A 551 -15.52 -7.67 -24.33
C GLU A 551 -14.33 -8.51 -24.81
N PHE A 552 -13.78 -9.36 -23.95
CA PHE A 552 -12.88 -10.43 -24.38
C PHE A 552 -13.72 -11.65 -24.77
N PRO A 553 -13.41 -12.34 -25.88
CA PRO A 553 -14.13 -13.55 -26.25
C PRO A 553 -13.91 -14.62 -25.18
N VAL A 554 -15.00 -15.17 -24.66
CA VAL A 554 -14.93 -16.33 -23.74
C VAL A 554 -14.49 -17.52 -24.57
N VAL A 555 -13.27 -18.01 -24.33
CA VAL A 555 -12.81 -19.27 -24.92
C VAL A 555 -13.63 -20.37 -24.26
N SER A 556 -14.52 -21.01 -25.03
CA SER A 556 -15.13 -22.26 -24.60
C SER A 556 -14.01 -23.27 -24.39
N GLN A 557 -13.78 -23.66 -23.13
CA GLN A 557 -12.98 -24.84 -22.83
C GLN A 557 -13.77 -26.04 -23.36
N GLU A 558 -13.38 -26.54 -24.54
CA GLU A 558 -13.78 -27.87 -25.02
C GLU A 558 -12.93 -28.96 -24.37
#